data_AF-A0A6G1C4Y1-F1
#
_entry.id   AF-A0A6G1C4Y1-F1
#
_cell.length_a   1.000
_cell.length_b   1.000
_cell.length_c   1.000
_cell.angle_alpha   90.00
_cell.angle_beta   90.00
_cell.angle_gamma   90.00
#
_symmetry.space_group_name_H-M   'P 1'
#
loop_
_entity.id
_entity.type
_entity.pdbx_description
1 polymer ?
#
loop_
_entity_poly.entity_id
_entity_poly.type
_entity_poly.pdbx_seq_one_letter_code
_entity_poly.pdbx_strand_id
1 'polypeptide(L)'
;MAAPGEVSGGNAGDAMRGVPSAASTFAFSSHGGDGDVFAPLPSPRLLSTHLPYSHLLERITANSSGCRIVYICRDPKDTIVSWWLFINKIMATEAAGANKGSKKHLPLAPYTVEEELDLFCDGRSANGPYWCHVLEYWEESQRRPEKVLFLRYEEMLREPTRSVKRLAVFMGCPFSGEEEADGVADAIVNKTGVTDINVRNEEFFRKGVSGDWSNHLSQEMAARLDMVVEHALRGSGFSFAAADGGHSV
;
A
#
# COMPACT_ATOMS: atom_id res chain seq x y z
N MET A 1 40.94 -44.89 -26.28
CA MET A 1 39.46 -45.02 -26.20
C MET A 1 39.11 -44.88 -24.73
N ALA A 2 38.83 -43.65 -24.29
CA ALA A 2 37.50 -43.03 -24.11
C ALA A 2 37.01 -43.30 -22.67
N ALA A 3 37.33 -42.43 -21.71
CA ALA A 3 36.75 -41.12 -21.36
C ALA A 3 35.51 -41.25 -20.42
N PRO A 4 35.48 -40.55 -19.27
CA PRO A 4 34.44 -40.66 -18.25
C PRO A 4 33.21 -39.79 -18.57
N GLY A 5 32.04 -40.24 -18.09
CA GLY A 5 30.74 -39.64 -18.35
C GLY A 5 30.53 -38.25 -17.76
N GLU A 6 29.93 -37.38 -18.58
CA GLU A 6 29.51 -36.04 -18.24
C GLU A 6 28.32 -36.05 -17.26
N VAL A 7 28.45 -35.26 -16.20
CA VAL A 7 27.35 -34.81 -15.34
C VAL A 7 26.76 -33.57 -16.01
N SER A 8 25.53 -33.65 -16.52
CA SER A 8 24.85 -32.47 -17.03
C SER A 8 24.33 -31.63 -15.86
N GLY A 9 24.88 -30.43 -15.72
CA GLY A 9 24.38 -29.40 -14.82
C GLY A 9 23.06 -28.86 -15.34
N GLY A 10 21.97 -29.16 -14.63
CA GLY A 10 20.71 -28.44 -14.74
C GLY A 10 20.88 -27.07 -14.12
N ASN A 11 21.02 -26.05 -14.96
CA ASN A 11 21.14 -24.65 -14.57
C ASN A 11 19.83 -24.17 -13.92
N ALA A 12 19.89 -23.68 -12.68
CA ALA A 12 18.76 -23.14 -11.91
C ALA A 12 18.13 -21.85 -12.51
N GLY A 13 18.52 -21.47 -13.73
CA GLY A 13 18.07 -20.27 -14.44
C GLY A 13 16.76 -20.41 -15.24
N ASP A 14 16.12 -21.59 -15.28
CA ASP A 14 14.92 -21.82 -16.13
C ASP A 14 13.57 -21.75 -15.40
N ALA A 15 13.54 -21.58 -14.08
CA ALA A 15 12.28 -21.51 -13.32
C ALA A 15 11.60 -20.12 -13.30
N MET A 16 12.24 -19.05 -13.79
CA MET A 16 11.69 -17.67 -13.77
C MET A 16 11.32 -17.10 -15.15
N ARG A 17 11.33 -17.91 -16.21
CA ARG A 17 11.10 -17.48 -17.59
C ARG A 17 9.61 -17.26 -17.95
N GLY A 18 8.76 -16.95 -16.97
CA GLY A 18 7.30 -16.90 -17.15
C GLY A 18 6.53 -15.86 -16.34
N VAL A 19 7.17 -15.00 -15.55
CA VAL A 19 6.47 -13.92 -14.84
C VAL A 19 6.48 -12.67 -15.73
N PRO A 20 5.35 -12.23 -16.30
CA PRO A 20 5.32 -11.00 -17.08
C PRO A 20 5.61 -9.82 -16.18
N SER A 21 6.64 -9.04 -16.55
CA SER A 21 6.88 -7.69 -16.07
C SER A 21 5.75 -6.78 -16.59
N ALA A 22 4.59 -6.80 -15.95
CA ALA A 22 3.51 -5.85 -16.21
C ALA A 22 2.62 -5.73 -14.96
N ALA A 23 3.14 -5.06 -13.93
CA ALA A 23 2.30 -4.55 -12.85
C ALA A 23 1.57 -3.28 -13.34
N SER A 24 0.65 -3.44 -14.29
CA SER A 24 -0.22 -2.34 -14.72
C SER A 24 -1.17 -1.99 -13.58
N THR A 25 -0.75 -1.01 -12.79
CA THR A 25 -1.49 -0.49 -11.65
C THR A 25 -2.59 0.43 -12.17
N PHE A 26 -3.77 -0.12 -12.43
CA PHE A 26 -4.93 0.69 -12.79
C PHE A 26 -5.48 1.38 -11.55
N ALA A 27 -5.29 2.70 -11.47
CA ALA A 27 -6.17 3.55 -10.67
C ALA A 27 -7.57 3.50 -11.31
N PHE A 28 -8.62 3.26 -10.52
CA PHE A 28 -10.01 3.37 -10.98
C PHE A 28 -10.26 4.82 -11.43
N SER A 29 -10.07 5.07 -12.72
CA SER A 29 -10.45 6.32 -13.38
C SER A 29 -11.68 5.99 -14.21
N SER A 30 -12.84 6.49 -13.78
CA SER A 30 -14.11 6.33 -14.50
C SER A 30 -13.97 6.85 -15.94
N HIS A 31 -13.70 5.93 -16.86
CA HIS A 31 -13.82 6.17 -18.30
C HIS A 31 -15.07 5.41 -18.73
N GLY A 32 -16.09 6.16 -19.16
CA GLY A 32 -17.37 5.64 -19.60
C GLY A 32 -17.27 4.85 -20.90
N GLY A 33 -16.86 3.59 -20.79
CA GLY A 33 -17.02 2.57 -21.82
C GLY A 33 -17.72 1.36 -21.24
N ASP A 34 -18.78 0.88 -21.89
CA ASP A 34 -19.65 -0.24 -21.47
C ASP A 34 -18.96 -1.63 -21.45
N GLY A 35 -17.63 -1.71 -21.50
CA GLY A 35 -16.87 -2.97 -21.49
C GLY A 35 -16.22 -3.25 -20.14
N ASP A 36 -16.13 -4.53 -19.75
CA ASP A 36 -15.27 -4.93 -18.62
C ASP A 36 -13.80 -4.73 -19.00
N VAL A 37 -13.26 -3.57 -18.63
CA VAL A 37 -11.86 -3.15 -18.87
C VAL A 37 -10.86 -4.17 -18.33
N PHE A 38 -11.27 -5.05 -17.40
CA PHE A 38 -10.42 -6.08 -16.80
C PHE A 38 -10.54 -7.45 -17.46
N ALA A 39 -11.49 -7.67 -18.37
CA ALA A 39 -11.66 -8.95 -19.08
C ALA A 39 -10.43 -9.38 -19.91
N PRO A 40 -9.64 -8.46 -20.51
CA PRO A 40 -8.44 -8.84 -21.27
C PRO A 40 -7.25 -9.27 -20.39
N LEU A 41 -7.29 -9.05 -19.07
CA LEU A 41 -6.14 -9.30 -18.20
C LEU A 41 -6.03 -10.79 -17.82
N PRO A 42 -4.84 -11.41 -17.98
CA PRO A 42 -4.64 -12.80 -17.58
C PRO A 42 -4.78 -12.97 -16.06
N SER A 43 -5.21 -14.16 -15.63
CA SER A 43 -5.24 -14.52 -14.21
C SER A 43 -3.86 -15.02 -13.77
N PRO A 44 -3.38 -14.66 -12.56
CA PRO A 44 -4.01 -13.78 -11.57
C PRO A 44 -3.88 -12.29 -11.92
N ARG A 45 -4.93 -11.51 -11.60
CA ARG A 45 -4.94 -10.05 -11.83
C ARG A 45 -4.52 -9.34 -10.55
N LEU A 46 -3.57 -8.40 -10.67
CA LEU A 46 -3.20 -7.49 -9.59
C LEU A 46 -3.91 -6.16 -9.82
N LEU A 47 -4.72 -5.74 -8.85
CA LEU A 47 -5.49 -4.50 -8.88
C LEU A 47 -5.23 -3.71 -7.60
N SER A 48 -5.29 -2.38 -7.69
CA SER A 48 -5.11 -1.47 -6.56
C SER A 48 -6.30 -0.52 -6.45
N THR A 49 -6.68 -0.17 -5.22
CA THR A 49 -7.71 0.83 -4.98
C THR A 49 -7.46 1.53 -3.64
N HIS A 50 -7.99 2.75 -3.52
CA HIS A 50 -8.04 3.51 -2.27
C HIS A 50 -9.48 3.62 -1.74
N LEU A 51 -10.41 2.81 -2.28
CA LEU A 51 -11.78 2.78 -1.81
C LEU A 51 -11.88 2.16 -0.41
N PRO A 52 -12.78 2.64 0.46
CA PRO A 52 -13.12 1.96 1.70
C PRO A 52 -13.69 0.57 1.40
N TYR A 53 -13.59 -0.34 2.36
CA TYR A 53 -14.01 -1.73 2.19
C TYR A 53 -15.49 -1.82 1.82
N SER A 54 -16.30 -0.99 2.49
CA SER A 54 -17.75 -0.88 2.30
C SER A 54 -18.16 -0.47 0.87
N HIS A 55 -17.27 0.16 0.10
CA HIS A 55 -17.50 0.55 -1.29
C HIS A 55 -16.95 -0.46 -2.31
N LEU A 56 -16.30 -1.54 -1.88
CA LEU A 56 -15.84 -2.59 -2.78
C LEU A 56 -17.02 -3.41 -3.31
N LEU A 57 -16.95 -3.75 -4.60
CA LEU A 57 -17.97 -4.56 -5.25
C LEU A 57 -18.06 -5.96 -4.62
N GLU A 58 -19.26 -6.52 -4.56
CA GLU A 58 -19.52 -7.86 -4.02
C GLU A 58 -18.68 -8.94 -4.72
N ARG A 59 -18.38 -8.79 -6.01
CA ARG A 59 -17.48 -9.71 -6.74
C ARG A 59 -16.07 -9.82 -6.12
N ILE A 60 -15.66 -8.83 -5.35
CA ILE A 60 -14.39 -8.80 -4.61
C ILE A 60 -14.61 -9.33 -3.19
N THR A 61 -15.66 -8.87 -2.51
CA THR A 61 -15.87 -9.09 -1.07
C THR A 61 -16.66 -10.35 -0.72
N ALA A 62 -17.34 -10.99 -1.67
CA ALA A 62 -18.09 -12.23 -1.45
C ALA A 62 -17.18 -13.40 -1.02
N ASN A 63 -17.70 -14.31 -0.21
CA ASN A 63 -16.96 -15.50 0.23
C ASN A 63 -16.69 -16.49 -0.92
N SER A 64 -17.56 -16.50 -1.93
CA SER A 64 -17.37 -17.29 -3.16
C SER A 64 -16.31 -16.69 -4.09
N SER A 65 -15.89 -15.44 -3.85
CA SER A 65 -14.84 -14.80 -4.64
C SER A 65 -13.47 -15.33 -4.26
N GLY A 66 -12.71 -15.79 -5.25
CA GLY A 66 -11.29 -16.14 -5.10
C GLY A 66 -10.37 -14.92 -4.94
N CYS A 67 -10.90 -13.70 -4.89
CA CYS A 67 -10.11 -12.49 -4.63
C CYS A 67 -9.61 -12.45 -3.19
N ARG A 68 -8.31 -12.14 -3.06
CA ARG A 68 -7.64 -11.78 -1.81
C ARG A 68 -7.37 -10.28 -1.79
N ILE A 69 -7.40 -9.68 -0.61
CA ILE A 69 -7.19 -8.26 -0.37
C ILE A 69 -5.98 -8.11 0.55
N VAL A 70 -5.03 -7.26 0.17
CA VAL A 70 -3.93 -6.82 1.02
C VAL A 70 -4.14 -5.35 1.33
N TYR A 71 -4.23 -5.00 2.60
CA TYR A 71 -4.41 -3.65 3.07
C TYR A 71 -3.19 -3.19 3.87
N ILE A 72 -2.73 -1.97 3.59
CA ILE A 72 -1.59 -1.36 4.28
C ILE A 72 -2.09 -0.13 5.04
N CYS A 73 -1.97 -0.20 6.36
CA CYS A 73 -2.22 0.89 7.29
C CYS A 73 -0.92 1.65 7.57
N ARG A 74 -1.00 2.93 7.90
CA ARG A 74 0.13 3.76 8.32
C ARG A 74 -0.30 4.66 9.47
N ASP A 75 0.65 5.14 10.28
CA ASP A 75 0.35 6.17 11.27
C ASP A 75 -0.36 7.38 10.61
N PRO A 76 -1.47 7.88 11.19
CA PRO A 76 -2.26 8.95 10.59
C PRO A 76 -1.48 10.27 10.49
N LYS A 77 -0.56 10.56 11.41
CA LYS A 77 0.28 11.78 11.40
C LYS A 77 1.23 11.75 10.20
N ASP A 78 1.89 10.62 9.97
CA ASP A 78 2.75 10.44 8.80
C ASP A 78 1.95 10.42 7.48
N THR A 79 0.73 9.90 7.51
CA THR A 79 -0.17 9.86 6.35
C THR A 79 -0.55 11.26 5.90
N ILE A 80 -0.97 12.13 6.84
CA ILE A 80 -1.29 13.55 6.57
C ILE A 80 -0.09 14.26 5.96
N VAL A 81 1.07 14.18 6.60
CA VAL A 81 2.29 14.87 6.13
C VAL A 81 2.70 14.37 4.75
N SER A 82 2.55 13.07 4.49
CA SER A 82 2.81 12.50 3.16
C SER A 82 1.84 13.05 2.11
N TRP A 83 0.55 13.14 2.41
CA TRP A 83 -0.47 13.64 1.49
C TRP A 83 -0.30 15.13 1.19
N TRP A 84 -0.11 15.94 2.23
CA TRP A 84 0.13 17.38 2.13
C TRP A 84 1.34 17.69 1.23
N LEU A 85 2.49 17.03 1.47
CA LEU A 85 3.69 17.21 0.66
C LEU A 85 3.48 16.73 -0.79
N PHE A 86 2.75 15.63 -0.98
CA PHE A 86 2.44 15.07 -2.31
C PHE A 86 1.61 16.04 -3.14
N ILE A 87 0.52 16.57 -2.59
CA ILE A 87 -0.36 17.51 -3.28
C ILE A 87 0.36 18.82 -3.58
N ASN A 88 1.10 19.38 -2.61
CA ASN A 88 1.88 20.60 -2.84
C ASN A 88 2.93 20.42 -3.95
N LYS A 89 3.53 19.22 -4.06
CA LYS A 89 4.48 18.90 -5.12
C LYS A 89 3.80 18.83 -6.50
N ILE A 90 2.63 18.19 -6.59
CA ILE A 90 1.83 18.13 -7.83
C ILE A 90 1.42 19.54 -8.28
N MET A 91 0.91 20.36 -7.35
CA MET A 91 0.55 21.75 -7.65
C MET A 91 1.74 22.54 -8.18
N ALA A 92 2.90 22.41 -7.56
CA ALA A 92 4.11 23.11 -7.98
C ALA A 92 4.57 22.68 -9.39
N THR A 93 4.48 21.40 -9.75
CA THR A 93 4.86 20.91 -11.07
C THR A 93 3.85 21.26 -12.16
N GLU A 94 2.56 21.31 -11.82
CA GLU A 94 1.51 21.85 -12.70
C GLU A 94 1.70 23.35 -12.96
N ALA A 95 1.95 24.14 -11.91
CA ALA A 95 2.20 25.58 -12.02
C ALA A 95 3.46 25.91 -12.85
N ALA A 96 4.49 25.06 -12.77
CA ALA A 96 5.70 25.16 -13.59
C ALA A 96 5.49 24.78 -15.07
N GLY A 97 4.26 24.42 -15.50
CA GLY A 97 3.94 24.06 -16.87
C GLY A 97 4.49 22.70 -17.32
N ALA A 98 4.98 21.88 -16.37
CA ALA A 98 5.59 20.58 -16.65
C ALA A 98 4.55 19.47 -16.86
N ASN A 99 3.28 19.69 -16.49
CA ASN A 99 2.22 18.69 -16.60
C ASN A 99 1.03 19.21 -17.44
N LYS A 100 1.20 19.31 -18.77
CA LYS A 100 0.20 19.86 -19.71
C LYS A 100 -1.07 18.99 -19.89
N GLY A 101 -1.21 17.87 -19.17
CA GLY A 101 -2.31 16.91 -19.33
C GLY A 101 -3.40 16.92 -18.25
N SER A 102 -3.14 17.50 -17.08
CA SER A 102 -4.05 17.40 -15.93
C SER A 102 -4.82 18.70 -15.71
N LYS A 103 -5.88 18.93 -16.50
CA LYS A 103 -6.87 19.95 -16.15
C LYS A 103 -7.81 19.40 -15.08
N LYS A 104 -7.39 19.41 -13.81
CA LYS A 104 -8.31 19.24 -12.67
C LYS A 104 -8.26 20.51 -11.81
N HIS A 105 -9.44 20.90 -11.31
CA HIS A 105 -9.67 22.05 -10.44
C HIS A 105 -8.99 21.86 -9.07
N LEU A 106 -7.67 21.83 -9.04
CA LEU A 106 -6.92 21.83 -7.79
C LEU A 106 -6.68 23.31 -7.40
N PRO A 107 -6.89 23.70 -6.12
CA PRO A 107 -6.80 25.10 -5.72
C PRO A 107 -5.44 25.69 -6.11
N LEU A 108 -5.48 26.94 -6.59
CA LEU A 108 -4.36 27.64 -7.23
C LEU A 108 -3.23 28.05 -6.27
N ALA A 109 -3.30 27.68 -5.00
CA ALA A 109 -2.30 28.01 -3.99
C ALA A 109 -1.94 26.77 -3.14
N PRO A 110 -0.64 26.57 -2.82
CA PRO A 110 -0.25 25.60 -1.81
C PRO A 110 -0.92 25.97 -0.48
N TYR A 111 -1.48 24.97 0.18
CA TYR A 111 -2.17 25.11 1.47
C TYR A 111 -1.26 24.62 2.59
N THR A 112 -1.49 25.10 3.81
CA THR A 112 -0.61 24.82 4.94
C THR A 112 -0.89 23.45 5.56
N VAL A 113 0.04 22.96 6.38
CA VAL A 113 -0.14 21.67 7.06
C VAL A 113 -1.22 21.75 8.14
N GLU A 114 -1.46 22.94 8.71
CA GLU A 114 -2.56 23.23 9.63
C GLU A 114 -3.92 23.09 8.94
N GLU A 115 -4.07 23.64 7.73
CA GLU A 115 -5.30 23.52 6.95
C GLU A 115 -5.60 22.06 6.57
N GLU A 116 -4.57 21.28 6.21
CA GLU A 116 -4.74 19.83 5.99
C GLU A 116 -5.18 19.11 7.27
N LEU A 117 -4.52 19.42 8.40
CA LEU A 117 -4.83 18.80 9.68
C LEU A 117 -6.27 19.07 10.10
N ASP A 118 -6.76 20.30 9.91
CA ASP A 118 -8.14 20.68 10.21
C ASP A 118 -9.14 19.84 9.40
N LEU A 119 -8.95 19.79 8.07
CA LEU A 119 -9.77 18.96 7.20
C LEU A 119 -9.74 17.49 7.60
N PHE A 120 -8.56 16.96 7.88
CA PHE A 120 -8.39 15.57 8.26
C PHE A 120 -9.05 15.25 9.60
N CYS A 121 -8.91 16.12 10.61
CA CYS A 121 -9.57 15.97 11.91
C CYS A 121 -11.10 16.04 11.80
N ASP A 122 -11.64 16.81 10.84
CA ASP A 122 -13.07 16.83 10.50
C ASP A 122 -13.52 15.58 9.70
N GLY A 123 -12.62 14.64 9.45
CA GLY A 123 -12.87 13.44 8.65
C GLY A 123 -12.92 13.70 7.15
N ARG A 124 -12.54 14.90 6.70
CA ARG A 124 -12.58 15.34 5.30
C ARG A 124 -11.24 15.11 4.61
N SER A 125 -10.93 13.84 4.37
CA SER A 125 -9.77 13.44 3.55
C SER A 125 -10.21 12.70 2.29
N ALA A 126 -9.32 12.55 1.31
CA ALA A 126 -9.59 11.68 0.16
C ALA A 126 -9.89 10.24 0.64
N ASN A 127 -11.07 9.71 0.29
CA ASN A 127 -11.60 8.44 0.79
C ASN A 127 -11.76 8.36 2.33
N GLY A 128 -11.83 9.50 3.00
CA GLY A 128 -11.96 9.59 4.46
C GLY A 128 -13.38 9.37 4.99
N PRO A 129 -13.55 9.35 6.33
CA PRO A 129 -12.51 9.57 7.35
C PRO A 129 -11.46 8.46 7.42
N TYR A 130 -10.18 8.81 7.56
CA TYR A 130 -9.07 7.85 7.45
C TYR A 130 -9.13 6.72 8.49
N TRP A 131 -9.39 7.04 9.76
CA TRP A 131 -9.46 6.03 10.82
C TRP A 131 -10.63 5.06 10.61
N CYS A 132 -11.77 5.53 10.09
CA CYS A 132 -12.88 4.66 9.70
C CYS A 132 -12.48 3.75 8.54
N HIS A 133 -11.82 4.31 7.52
CA HIS A 133 -11.30 3.53 6.40
C HIS A 133 -10.35 2.43 6.87
N VAL A 134 -9.41 2.73 7.77
CA VAL A 134 -8.49 1.72 8.32
C VAL A 134 -9.25 0.67 9.12
N LEU A 135 -10.20 1.10 9.95
CA LEU A 135 -10.98 0.23 10.83
C LEU A 135 -11.77 -0.82 10.04
N GLU A 136 -12.43 -0.44 8.95
CA GLU A 136 -13.18 -1.39 8.12
C GLU A 136 -12.29 -2.56 7.63
N TYR A 137 -11.09 -2.28 7.14
CA TYR A 137 -10.16 -3.32 6.68
C TYR A 137 -9.56 -4.11 7.85
N TRP A 138 -9.35 -3.47 9.00
CA TRP A 138 -8.88 -4.16 10.19
C TRP A 138 -9.91 -5.17 10.69
N GLU A 139 -11.18 -4.76 10.86
CA GLU A 139 -12.27 -5.65 11.30
C GLU A 139 -12.44 -6.83 10.33
N GLU A 140 -12.37 -6.57 9.04
CA GLU A 140 -12.46 -7.61 8.02
C GLU A 140 -11.26 -8.56 8.02
N SER A 141 -10.06 -8.08 8.36
CA SER A 141 -8.89 -8.95 8.56
C SER A 141 -9.02 -9.86 9.78
N GLN A 142 -9.73 -9.41 10.83
CA GLN A 142 -10.01 -10.23 11.99
C GLN A 142 -11.09 -11.28 11.68
N ARG A 143 -12.11 -10.89 10.92
CA ARG A 143 -13.23 -11.75 10.56
C ARG A 143 -12.87 -12.81 9.51
N ARG A 144 -12.01 -12.47 8.56
CA ARG A 144 -11.66 -13.29 7.38
C ARG A 144 -10.16 -13.18 7.04
N PRO A 145 -9.27 -13.69 7.90
CA PRO A 145 -7.82 -13.57 7.73
C PRO A 145 -7.28 -14.26 6.46
N GLU A 146 -8.01 -15.23 5.90
CA GLU A 146 -7.70 -15.89 4.62
C GLU A 146 -8.01 -15.02 3.39
N LYS A 147 -8.86 -13.99 3.57
CA LYS A 147 -9.33 -13.10 2.50
C LYS A 147 -8.72 -11.70 2.59
N VAL A 148 -8.46 -11.21 3.80
CA VAL A 148 -7.91 -9.87 4.04
C VAL A 148 -6.63 -9.95 4.88
N LEU A 149 -5.49 -9.62 4.27
CA LEU A 149 -4.23 -9.44 4.97
C LEU A 149 -4.06 -7.96 5.35
N PHE A 150 -4.01 -7.69 6.65
CA PHE A 150 -3.73 -6.35 7.18
C PHE A 150 -2.25 -6.23 7.57
N LEU A 151 -1.58 -5.23 6.99
CA LEU A 151 -0.18 -4.90 7.23
C LEU A 151 -0.06 -3.46 7.75
N ARG A 152 0.97 -3.20 8.57
CA ARG A 152 1.34 -1.84 8.99
C ARG A 152 2.62 -1.42 8.29
N TYR A 153 2.63 -0.21 7.74
CA TYR A 153 3.77 0.36 7.05
C TYR A 153 5.03 0.41 7.94
N GLU A 154 4.85 0.74 9.22
CA GLU A 154 5.93 0.82 10.21
C GLU A 154 6.54 -0.56 10.50
N GLU A 155 5.72 -1.62 10.50
CA GLU A 155 6.20 -3.00 10.61
C GLU A 155 6.92 -3.44 9.33
N MET A 156 6.43 -3.04 8.16
CA MET A 156 7.10 -3.31 6.89
C MET A 156 8.46 -2.62 6.78
N LEU A 157 8.62 -1.42 7.34
CA LEU A 157 9.93 -0.75 7.40
C LEU A 157 10.88 -1.43 8.39
N ARG A 158 10.36 -1.88 9.53
CA ARG A 158 11.17 -2.52 10.59
C ARG A 158 11.62 -3.93 10.21
N GLU A 159 10.71 -4.71 9.61
CA GLU A 159 10.92 -6.12 9.26
C GLU A 159 10.41 -6.38 7.82
N PRO A 160 11.09 -5.83 6.79
CA PRO A 160 10.62 -5.92 5.41
C PRO A 160 10.60 -7.37 4.88
N THR A 161 11.66 -8.14 5.13
CA THR A 161 11.75 -9.55 4.72
C THR A 161 10.65 -10.39 5.35
N ARG A 162 10.36 -10.19 6.64
CA ARG A 162 9.25 -10.85 7.35
C ARG A 162 7.91 -10.51 6.72
N SER A 163 7.71 -9.24 6.35
CA SER A 163 6.47 -8.77 5.71
C SER A 163 6.27 -9.39 4.33
N VAL A 164 7.34 -9.48 3.52
CA VAL A 164 7.32 -10.15 2.21
C VAL A 164 7.03 -11.65 2.34
N LYS A 165 7.64 -12.34 3.31
CA LYS A 165 7.34 -13.75 3.60
C LYS A 165 5.87 -13.95 4.00
N ARG A 166 5.34 -13.09 4.88
CA ARG A 166 3.93 -13.13 5.30
C ARG A 166 2.98 -12.90 4.13
N LEU A 167 3.30 -11.96 3.24
CA LEU A 167 2.56 -11.75 1.99
C LEU A 167 2.61 -12.98 1.09
N ALA A 168 3.78 -13.60 0.91
CA ALA A 168 3.96 -14.77 0.07
C ALA A 168 3.11 -15.97 0.55
N VAL A 169 3.09 -16.22 1.86
CA VAL A 169 2.21 -17.22 2.48
C VAL A 169 0.74 -16.91 2.20
N PHE A 170 0.31 -15.67 2.41
CA PHE A 170 -1.08 -15.25 2.16
C PHE A 170 -1.49 -15.40 0.69
N MET A 171 -0.55 -15.15 -0.23
CA MET A 171 -0.75 -15.34 -1.67
C MET A 171 -0.72 -16.82 -2.09
N GLY A 172 -0.43 -17.75 -1.17
CA GLY A 172 -0.35 -19.19 -1.45
C GLY A 172 0.92 -19.59 -2.20
N CYS A 173 1.97 -18.77 -2.12
CA CYS A 173 3.28 -19.00 -2.74
C CYS A 173 4.39 -18.82 -1.70
N PRO A 174 4.41 -19.61 -0.60
CA PRO A 174 5.47 -19.49 0.40
C PRO A 174 6.84 -19.78 -0.22
N PHE A 175 7.87 -19.07 0.25
CA PHE A 175 9.23 -19.36 -0.16
C PHE A 175 9.64 -20.77 0.27
N SER A 176 10.31 -21.49 -0.61
CA SER A 176 10.96 -22.76 -0.29
C SER A 176 12.20 -22.53 0.58
N GLY A 177 12.67 -23.59 1.26
CA GLY A 177 13.89 -23.50 2.07
C GLY A 177 15.13 -23.10 1.27
N GLU A 178 15.18 -23.46 -0.03
CA GLU A 178 16.23 -23.06 -0.97
C GLU A 178 16.13 -21.56 -1.28
N GLU A 179 14.95 -21.05 -1.65
CA GLU A 179 14.75 -19.62 -1.90
C GLU A 179 15.03 -18.75 -0.66
N GLU A 180 14.74 -19.27 0.54
CA GLU A 180 15.10 -18.59 1.78
C GLU A 180 16.61 -18.58 2.03
N ALA A 181 17.30 -19.71 1.79
CA ALA A 181 18.75 -19.80 1.91
C ALA A 181 19.47 -18.90 0.89
N ASP A 182 18.90 -18.76 -0.30
CA ASP A 182 19.40 -17.92 -1.39
C ASP A 182 19.06 -16.43 -1.22
N GLY A 183 18.34 -16.06 -0.15
CA GLY A 183 18.02 -14.66 0.14
C GLY A 183 17.04 -14.03 -0.86
N VAL A 184 16.19 -14.82 -1.53
CA VAL A 184 15.24 -14.32 -2.54
C VAL A 184 14.29 -13.28 -1.96
N ALA A 185 13.84 -13.47 -0.72
CA ALA A 185 12.99 -12.50 -0.04
C ALA A 185 13.68 -11.14 0.14
N ASP A 186 14.96 -11.12 0.53
CA ASP A 186 15.75 -9.89 0.67
C ASP A 186 16.00 -9.22 -0.69
N ALA A 187 16.24 -10.02 -1.74
CA ALA A 187 16.37 -9.50 -3.10
C ALA A 187 15.08 -8.82 -3.58
N ILE A 188 13.89 -9.34 -3.22
CA ILE A 188 12.61 -8.71 -3.54
C ILE A 188 12.43 -7.38 -2.80
N VAL A 189 12.78 -7.32 -1.51
CA VAL A 189 12.73 -6.09 -0.71
C VAL A 189 13.57 -4.97 -1.33
N ASN A 190 14.70 -5.31 -1.94
CA ASN A 190 15.63 -4.35 -2.53
C ASN A 190 15.24 -3.87 -3.95
N LYS A 191 14.13 -4.37 -4.53
CA LYS A 191 13.64 -3.87 -5.82
C LYS A 191 12.91 -2.54 -5.64
N THR A 192 13.24 -1.56 -6.47
CA THR A 192 12.54 -0.28 -6.52
C THR A 192 11.22 -0.41 -7.30
N GLY A 193 10.17 0.25 -6.82
CA GLY A 193 8.87 0.26 -7.49
C GLY A 193 8.85 1.17 -8.72
N VAL A 194 7.99 0.85 -9.69
CA VAL A 194 7.65 1.70 -10.84
C VAL A 194 6.19 2.12 -10.69
N THR A 195 5.88 3.41 -10.84
CA THR A 195 4.51 3.90 -10.78
C THR A 195 3.93 4.10 -12.19
N ASP A 196 2.80 3.47 -12.48
CA ASP A 196 2.02 3.67 -13.72
C ASP A 196 0.94 4.76 -13.59
N ILE A 197 0.89 5.45 -12.46
CA ILE A 197 0.10 6.68 -12.33
C ILE A 197 0.83 7.81 -13.07
N ASN A 198 0.09 8.74 -13.70
CA ASN A 198 0.62 9.89 -14.45
C ASN A 198 1.26 10.96 -13.51
N VAL A 199 2.08 10.49 -12.58
CA VAL A 199 2.84 11.19 -11.57
C VAL A 199 4.25 10.63 -11.69
N ARG A 200 5.26 11.50 -11.77
CA ARG A 200 6.64 11.03 -11.95
C ARG A 200 7.07 10.22 -10.73
N ASN A 201 7.88 9.18 -10.92
CA ASN A 201 8.43 8.38 -9.81
C ASN A 201 9.05 9.30 -8.73
N GLU A 202 9.77 10.36 -9.12
CA GLU A 202 10.35 11.30 -8.16
C GLU A 202 9.31 12.08 -7.35
N GLU A 203 8.09 12.25 -7.85
CA GLU A 203 6.97 12.92 -7.16
C GLU A 203 6.28 11.99 -6.16
N PHE A 204 6.29 10.67 -6.42
CA PHE A 204 5.67 9.66 -5.57
C PHE A 204 6.58 9.18 -4.43
N PHE A 205 7.87 8.99 -4.71
CA PHE A 205 8.84 8.57 -3.71
C PHE A 205 9.48 9.79 -3.03
N ARG A 206 9.45 9.82 -1.68
CA ARG A 206 9.96 10.96 -0.88
C ARG A 206 11.08 10.57 0.08
N LYS A 207 10.74 10.04 1.25
CA LYS A 207 11.71 9.64 2.30
C LYS A 207 11.66 8.16 2.65
N GLY A 208 10.48 7.53 2.59
CA GLY A 208 10.34 6.12 2.93
C GLY A 208 10.60 5.79 4.41
N VAL A 209 10.29 6.72 5.32
CA VAL A 209 10.52 6.56 6.77
C VAL A 209 9.22 6.73 7.56
N SER A 210 9.19 6.18 8.77
CA SER A 210 8.16 6.44 9.79
C SER A 210 8.64 7.50 10.79
N GLY A 211 7.72 8.30 11.33
CA GLY A 211 7.99 9.35 12.30
C GLY A 211 8.42 10.67 11.70
N ASP A 212 8.34 10.86 10.38
CA ASP A 212 8.72 12.13 9.75
C ASP A 212 7.75 13.25 10.09
N TRP A 213 6.54 12.91 10.55
CA TRP A 213 5.56 13.88 11.02
C TRP A 213 6.11 14.85 12.06
N SER A 214 7.05 14.44 12.90
CA SER A 214 7.61 15.29 13.96
C SER A 214 8.44 16.47 13.42
N ASN A 215 8.84 16.42 12.14
CA ASN A 215 9.52 17.52 11.46
C ASN A 215 8.56 18.56 10.88
N HIS A 216 7.25 18.26 10.85
CA HIS A 216 6.25 19.03 10.13
C HIS A 216 5.07 19.46 11.01
N LEU A 217 4.72 18.66 12.02
CA LEU A 217 3.64 18.94 12.95
C LEU A 217 4.21 19.36 14.30
N SER A 218 3.58 20.36 14.93
CA SER A 218 3.83 20.64 16.34
C SER A 218 3.30 19.51 17.22
N GLN A 219 3.80 19.43 18.46
CA GLN A 219 3.30 18.46 19.43
C GLN A 219 1.80 18.65 19.74
N GLU A 220 1.31 19.90 19.73
CA GLU A 220 -0.11 20.22 19.91
C GLU A 220 -0.96 19.69 18.76
N MET A 221 -0.49 19.86 17.52
CA MET A 221 -1.15 19.33 16.32
C MET A 221 -1.23 17.81 16.33
N ALA A 222 -0.13 17.15 16.66
CA ALA A 222 -0.08 15.70 16.79
C ALA A 222 -1.03 15.18 17.87
N ALA A 223 -1.00 15.79 19.06
CA ALA A 223 -1.86 15.42 20.18
C ALA A 223 -3.35 15.62 19.84
N ARG A 224 -3.71 16.69 19.13
CA ARG A 224 -5.09 16.90 18.65
C ARG A 224 -5.55 15.76 17.74
N LEU A 225 -4.72 15.36 16.79
CA LEU A 225 -5.07 14.24 15.91
C LEU A 225 -5.20 12.93 16.67
N ASP A 226 -4.25 12.64 17.55
CA ASP A 226 -4.28 11.44 18.38
C ASP A 226 -5.58 11.37 19.20
N MET A 227 -6.02 12.48 19.81
CA MET A 227 -7.30 12.54 20.52
C MET A 227 -8.51 12.23 19.62
N VAL A 228 -8.56 12.80 18.41
CA VAL A 228 -9.65 12.55 17.46
C VAL A 228 -9.70 11.07 17.06
N VAL A 229 -8.54 10.51 16.71
CA VAL A 229 -8.40 9.12 16.27
C VAL A 229 -8.74 8.15 17.40
N GLU A 230 -8.20 8.35 18.60
CA GLU A 230 -8.48 7.52 19.77
C GLU A 230 -9.94 7.57 20.19
N HIS A 231 -10.57 8.74 20.11
CA HIS A 231 -12.00 8.87 20.38
C HIS A 231 -12.82 8.06 19.37
N ALA A 232 -12.51 8.16 18.08
CA ALA A 232 -13.22 7.46 17.03
C ALA A 232 -13.01 5.93 17.05
N LEU A 233 -11.84 5.47 17.46
CA LEU A 233 -11.51 4.04 17.54
C LEU A 233 -11.90 3.40 18.88
N ARG A 234 -12.45 4.17 19.83
CA ARG A 234 -12.79 3.68 21.17
C ARG A 234 -13.74 2.49 21.09
N GLY A 235 -13.33 1.38 21.72
CA GLY A 235 -14.14 0.16 21.76
C GLY A 235 -13.99 -0.75 20.54
N SER A 236 -13.26 -0.34 19.50
CA SER A 236 -12.99 -1.21 18.34
C SER A 236 -11.99 -2.33 18.66
N GLY A 237 -11.09 -2.12 19.62
CA GLY A 237 -9.94 -2.99 19.87
C GLY A 237 -8.75 -2.74 18.93
N PHE A 238 -8.87 -1.80 17.98
CA PHE A 238 -7.79 -1.35 17.13
C PHE A 238 -7.07 -0.13 17.71
N SER A 239 -5.75 -0.09 17.55
CA SER A 239 -4.93 1.09 17.77
C SER A 239 -3.82 1.17 16.72
N PHE A 240 -3.45 2.41 16.38
CA PHE A 240 -2.29 2.72 15.54
C PHE A 240 -0.97 2.59 16.31
N ALA A 241 -0.99 2.68 17.64
CA ALA A 241 0.17 2.36 18.45
C ALA A 241 0.54 0.88 18.23
N ALA A 242 1.82 0.58 18.06
CA ALA A 242 2.28 -0.79 18.00
C ALA A 242 1.86 -1.49 19.29
N ALA A 243 1.19 -2.64 19.19
CA ALA A 243 1.02 -3.51 20.33
C ALA A 243 2.43 -3.96 20.74
N ASP A 244 2.93 -3.48 21.86
CA ASP A 244 4.14 -4.02 22.47
C ASP A 244 3.96 -5.54 22.55
N GLY A 245 4.87 -6.27 21.92
CA GLY A 245 4.77 -7.70 21.69
C GLY A 245 4.65 -8.48 23.02
N GLY A 246 3.43 -8.73 23.46
CA GLY A 246 3.14 -9.68 24.52
C GLY A 246 3.22 -11.10 23.98
N HIS A 247 4.41 -11.71 24.04
CA HIS A 247 4.51 -13.16 24.08
C HIS A 247 3.94 -13.62 25.44
N SER A 248 2.70 -14.09 25.46
CA SER A 248 2.24 -14.95 26.55
C SER A 248 2.77 -16.36 26.27
N VAL A 249 3.64 -16.80 27.19
CA VAL A 249 4.16 -18.16 27.35
C VAL A 249 3.04 -19.18 27.49
#